data_AF-A0A2V6TZG6-F1
#
_entry.id   AF-A0A2V6TZG6-F1
#
_cell.length_a   1.000
_cell.length_b   1.000
_cell.length_c   1.000
_cell.angle_alpha   90.00
_cell.angle_beta   90.00
_cell.angle_gamma   90.00
#
_symmetry.space_group_name_H-M   'P 1'
#
loop_
_entity.id
_entity.type
_entity.pdbx_description
1 polymer ?
#
loop_
_entity_poly.entity_id
_entity_poly.type
_entity_poly.pdbx_seq_one_letter_code
_entity_poly.pdbx_strand_id
1 'polypeptide(L)'
;MTPTAPPVYTVAPFVAMLLAIAFCPLWVPRWWESNGNKMVVSAVLGLPILVLYLYRRPGALGATAEEYVSFLVMLAGLYVISGGILLRGDLEATPLTNVAFLALASALASLIGTTGASMLLIRPLLQTNRERTHVRHTVIFFIFLASNIGGMLTPLG
;
A
#
# COMPACT_ATOMS: atom_id res chain seq x y z
N MET A 1 -2.50 28.17 -25.53
CA MET A 1 -1.75 26.95 -25.89
C MET A 1 -2.33 25.80 -25.11
N THR A 2 -3.03 24.88 -25.77
CA THR A 2 -3.58 23.68 -25.11
C THR A 2 -2.42 22.90 -24.47
N PRO A 3 -2.52 22.49 -23.19
CA PRO A 3 -1.52 21.63 -22.59
C PRO A 3 -1.48 20.33 -23.39
N THR A 4 -0.47 20.14 -24.24
CA THR A 4 -0.24 18.85 -24.87
C THR A 4 0.21 17.89 -23.78
N ALA A 5 -0.54 16.80 -23.60
CA ALA A 5 -0.18 15.75 -22.66
C ALA A 5 1.27 15.30 -22.94
N PRO A 6 2.07 15.00 -21.91
CA PRO A 6 3.40 14.46 -22.12
C PRO A 6 3.29 13.18 -22.96
N PRO A 7 4.23 12.96 -23.91
CA PRO A 7 4.18 11.78 -24.75
C PRO A 7 4.18 10.49 -23.93
N VAL A 8 3.48 9.45 -24.40
CA VAL A 8 3.30 8.18 -23.67
C VAL A 8 4.62 7.52 -23.25
N TYR A 9 5.71 7.75 -23.98
CA TYR A 9 7.04 7.22 -23.62
C TYR A 9 7.56 7.74 -22.28
N THR A 10 7.03 8.86 -21.74
CA THR A 10 7.42 9.36 -20.42
C THR A 10 6.93 8.47 -19.28
N VAL A 11 6.06 7.50 -19.55
CA VAL A 11 5.63 6.49 -18.56
C VAL A 11 6.67 5.36 -18.42
N ALA A 12 7.62 5.23 -19.35
CA ALA A 12 8.61 4.15 -19.35
C ALA A 12 9.42 4.04 -18.03
N PRO A 13 9.90 5.13 -17.41
CA PRO A 13 10.62 5.02 -16.14
C PRO A 13 9.73 4.54 -14.99
N PHE A 14 8.43 4.87 -15.01
CA PHE A 14 7.46 4.35 -14.04
C PHE A 14 7.22 2.85 -14.23
N VAL A 15 7.04 2.37 -15.47
CA VAL A 15 6.93 0.94 -15.76
C VAL A 15 8.19 0.19 -15.35
N ALA A 16 9.37 0.75 -15.66
CA ALA A 16 10.64 0.18 -15.25
C ALA A 16 10.78 0.10 -13.72
N MET A 17 10.27 1.10 -12.98
CA MET A 17 10.24 1.09 -11.52
C MET A 17 9.38 -0.06 -10.99
N LEU A 18 8.18 -0.25 -11.54
CA LEU A 18 7.28 -1.34 -11.14
C LEU A 18 7.91 -2.71 -11.40
N LEU A 19 8.54 -2.88 -12.57
CA LEU A 19 9.27 -4.11 -12.90
C LEU A 19 10.46 -4.33 -11.96
N ALA A 20 11.21 -3.28 -11.61
CA ALA A 20 12.31 -3.39 -10.67
C ALA A 20 11.83 -3.84 -9.29
N ILE A 21 10.75 -3.24 -8.76
CA ILE A 21 10.19 -3.61 -7.46
C ILE A 21 9.61 -5.05 -7.49
N ALA A 22 9.09 -5.52 -8.62
CA ALA A 22 8.54 -6.86 -8.76
C ALA A 22 9.64 -7.95 -8.88
N PHE A 23 10.67 -7.71 -9.71
CA PHE A 23 11.63 -8.75 -10.08
C PHE A 23 12.96 -8.68 -9.33
N CYS A 24 13.47 -7.49 -8.98
CA CYS A 24 14.75 -7.37 -8.28
C CYS A 24 14.80 -8.08 -6.91
N PRO A 25 13.76 -8.04 -6.05
CA PRO A 25 13.76 -8.80 -4.80
C PRO A 25 13.86 -10.32 -5.01
N LEU A 26 13.35 -10.82 -6.14
CA LEU A 26 13.35 -12.25 -6.47
C LEU A 26 14.68 -12.70 -7.07
N TRP A 27 15.31 -11.87 -7.90
CA TRP A 27 16.55 -12.22 -8.61
C TRP A 27 17.81 -11.91 -7.80
N VAL A 28 17.83 -10.79 -7.07
CA VAL A 28 19.03 -10.32 -6.35
C VAL A 28 18.68 -9.81 -4.94
N PRO A 29 18.17 -10.69 -4.06
CA PRO A 29 17.60 -10.30 -2.76
C PRO A 29 18.58 -9.55 -1.87
N ARG A 30 19.80 -10.09 -1.68
CA ARG A 30 20.83 -9.47 -0.82
C ARG A 30 21.22 -8.05 -1.25
N TRP A 31 21.19 -7.78 -2.55
CA TRP A 31 21.46 -6.43 -3.05
C TRP A 31 20.24 -5.53 -2.88
N TRP A 32 19.05 -6.02 -3.21
CA TRP A 32 17.81 -5.24 -3.10
C TRP A 32 17.43 -4.89 -1.67
N GLU A 33 17.79 -5.71 -0.67
CA GLU A 33 17.50 -5.45 0.73
C GLU A 33 18.05 -4.10 1.23
N SER A 34 19.23 -3.69 0.73
CA SER A 34 19.86 -2.42 1.09
C SER A 34 19.02 -1.22 0.64
N ASN A 35 18.67 -0.37 1.60
CA ASN A 35 17.92 0.86 1.33
C ASN A 35 18.66 1.82 0.40
N GLY A 36 19.99 1.81 0.41
CA GLY A 36 20.81 2.59 -0.52
C GLY A 36 20.59 2.18 -1.98
N ASN A 37 20.51 0.88 -2.25
CA ASN A 37 20.29 0.38 -3.61
C ASN A 37 18.88 0.70 -4.10
N LYS A 38 17.87 0.59 -3.22
CA LYS A 38 16.50 1.04 -3.52
C LYS A 38 16.46 2.54 -3.85
N MET A 39 17.20 3.36 -3.09
CA MET A 39 17.32 4.80 -3.33
C MET A 39 18.02 5.11 -4.67
N VAL A 40 19.08 4.38 -5.02
CA VAL A 40 19.77 4.55 -6.31
C VAL A 40 18.84 4.20 -7.46
N VAL A 41 18.15 3.05 -7.40
CA VAL A 41 17.20 2.64 -8.45
C VAL A 41 16.07 3.67 -8.58
N SER A 42 15.51 4.11 -7.45
CA SER A 42 14.42 5.08 -7.48
C SER A 42 14.86 6.45 -8.01
N ALA A 43 16.06 6.90 -7.63
CA ALA A 43 16.63 8.15 -8.13
C ALA A 43 16.96 8.08 -9.63
N VAL A 44 17.59 7.00 -10.11
CA VAL A 44 17.95 6.85 -11.53
C VAL A 44 16.71 6.83 -12.42
N LEU A 45 15.64 6.15 -12.00
CA LEU A 45 14.39 6.09 -12.76
C LEU A 45 13.52 7.34 -12.57
N GLY A 46 13.58 8.02 -11.41
CA GLY A 46 12.80 9.21 -11.13
C GLY A 46 13.40 10.51 -11.69
N LEU A 47 14.72 10.63 -11.76
CA LEU A 47 15.43 11.84 -12.15
C LEU A 47 15.07 12.33 -13.57
N PRO A 48 14.95 11.48 -14.61
CA PRO A 48 14.51 11.91 -15.94
C PRO A 48 13.14 12.60 -15.93
N ILE A 49 12.21 12.10 -15.11
CA ILE A 49 10.87 12.67 -14.97
C ILE A 49 10.93 13.99 -14.19
N LEU A 50 11.73 14.04 -13.13
CA LEU A 50 11.95 15.27 -12.37
C LEU A 50 12.51 16.39 -13.26
N VAL A 51 13.54 16.11 -14.06
CA VAL A 51 14.14 17.10 -14.99
C VAL A 51 13.12 17.55 -16.04
N LEU A 52 12.33 16.62 -16.59
CA LEU A 52 11.29 16.94 -17.57
C LEU A 52 10.25 17.92 -16.99
N TYR A 53 9.77 17.66 -15.78
CA TYR A 53 8.77 18.52 -15.13
C TYR A 53 9.37 19.86 -14.70
N LEU A 54 10.62 19.88 -14.25
CA LEU A 54 11.32 21.12 -13.91
C LEU A 54 11.44 22.06 -15.12
N TYR A 55 11.70 21.51 -16.31
CA TYR A 55 11.78 22.28 -17.54
C TYR A 55 10.41 22.70 -18.09
N ARG A 56 9.42 21.80 -18.08
CA ARG A 56 8.11 22.07 -18.72
C ARG A 56 7.11 22.79 -17.83
N ARG A 57 7.04 22.42 -16.54
CA ARG A 57 6.06 22.95 -15.57
C ARG A 57 6.59 22.88 -14.13
N PRO A 58 7.53 23.75 -13.74
CA PRO A 58 8.11 23.72 -12.39
C PRO A 58 7.07 23.93 -11.29
N GLY A 59 6.02 24.72 -11.53
CA GLY A 59 4.93 24.93 -10.56
C GLY A 59 4.12 23.66 -10.24
N ALA A 60 4.10 22.66 -11.14
CA ALA A 60 3.42 21.39 -10.88
C ALA A 60 4.16 20.57 -9.81
N LEU A 61 5.49 20.70 -9.71
CA LEU A 61 6.28 20.00 -8.69
C LEU A 61 5.91 20.46 -7.27
N GLY A 62 5.64 21.75 -7.08
CA GLY A 62 5.21 22.29 -5.79
C GLY A 62 3.85 21.75 -5.37
N ALA A 63 2.86 21.79 -6.27
CA ALA A 63 1.53 21.23 -6.00
C ALA A 63 1.59 19.73 -5.70
N THR A 64 2.33 18.95 -6.51
CA THR A 64 2.51 17.51 -6.26
C THR A 64 3.27 17.25 -4.95
N ALA A 65 4.24 18.08 -4.58
CA ALA A 65 4.93 17.96 -3.29
C ALA A 65 3.99 18.23 -2.11
N GLU A 66 3.10 19.21 -2.21
CA GLU A 66 2.07 19.49 -1.21
C GLU A 66 1.09 18.31 -1.06
N GLU A 67 0.59 17.78 -2.18
CA GLU A 67 -0.23 16.56 -2.19
C GLU A 67 0.51 15.37 -1.56
N TYR A 68 1.80 15.21 -1.86
CA TYR A 68 2.63 14.15 -1.29
C TYR A 68 2.82 14.31 0.22
N VAL A 69 3.06 15.53 0.70
CA VAL A 69 3.16 15.82 2.15
C VAL A 69 1.82 15.57 2.84
N SER A 70 0.71 16.02 2.25
CA SER A 70 -0.64 15.75 2.76
C SER A 70 -0.91 14.25 2.88
N PHE A 71 -0.55 13.48 1.84
CA PHE A 71 -0.65 12.03 1.83
C PHE A 71 0.23 11.38 2.91
N LEU A 72 1.47 11.83 3.10
CA LEU A 72 2.36 11.34 4.16
C LEU A 72 1.79 11.63 5.55
N VAL A 73 1.24 12.81 5.79
CA VAL A 73 0.60 13.18 7.05
C VAL A 73 -0.62 12.31 7.32
N MET A 74 -1.45 12.06 6.29
CA MET A 74 -2.58 11.14 6.38
C MET A 74 -2.13 9.72 6.76
N LEU A 75 -1.12 9.17 6.08
CA LEU A 75 -0.57 7.85 6.40
C LEU A 75 0.04 7.80 7.81
N ALA A 76 0.72 8.87 8.23
CA ALA A 76 1.30 8.97 9.56
C ALA A 76 0.21 8.99 10.64
N GLY A 77 -0.85 9.79 10.45
CA GLY A 77 -2.01 9.82 11.34
C GLY A 77 -2.68 8.44 11.43
N LEU A 78 -2.87 7.79 10.28
CA LEU A 78 -3.41 6.43 10.22
C LEU A 78 -2.52 5.43 10.98
N TYR A 79 -1.21 5.47 10.78
CA TYR A 79 -0.26 4.60 11.47
C TYR A 79 -0.28 4.83 12.99
N VAL A 80 -0.32 6.07 13.45
CA VAL A 80 -0.37 6.40 14.88
C VAL A 80 -1.68 5.92 15.51
N ILE A 81 -2.82 6.19 14.86
CA ILE A 81 -4.14 5.80 15.36
C ILE A 81 -4.27 4.26 15.34
N SER A 82 -4.04 3.61 14.20
CA SER A 82 -4.13 2.15 14.09
C SER A 82 -3.09 1.43 14.94
N GLY A 83 -1.88 1.99 15.09
CA GLY A 83 -0.84 1.44 15.95
C GLY A 83 -1.15 1.55 17.45
N GLY A 84 -1.92 2.56 17.86
CA GLY A 84 -2.39 2.73 19.24
C GLY A 84 -3.57 1.85 19.63
N ILE A 85 -4.34 1.33 18.65
CA ILE A 85 -5.48 0.46 18.91
C ILE A 85 -5.00 -0.98 19.08
N LEU A 86 -4.90 -1.43 20.34
CA LEU A 86 -4.64 -2.83 20.66
C LEU A 86 -5.95 -3.57 20.90
N LEU A 87 -6.45 -4.22 19.85
CA LEU A 87 -7.57 -5.16 19.94
C LEU A 87 -7.10 -6.47 20.59
N ARG A 88 -7.41 -6.66 21.87
CA ARG A 88 -7.26 -7.94 22.58
C ARG A 88 -8.60 -8.67 22.60
N GLY A 89 -8.62 -9.90 22.14
CA GLY A 89 -9.77 -10.77 22.23
C GLY A 89 -9.34 -12.22 22.06
N ASP A 90 -9.79 -13.08 22.96
CA ASP A 90 -9.62 -14.53 22.85
C ASP A 90 -10.84 -15.10 22.13
N LEU A 91 -10.84 -14.95 20.80
CA LEU A 91 -11.88 -15.47 19.93
C LEU A 91 -11.50 -16.89 19.53
N GLU A 92 -12.41 -17.84 19.73
CA GLU A 92 -12.19 -19.20 19.29
C GLU A 92 -12.03 -19.23 17.75
N ALA A 93 -10.93 -19.82 17.29
CA ALA A 93 -10.52 -19.86 15.89
C ALA A 93 -11.37 -20.85 15.06
N THR A 94 -12.68 -20.58 14.97
CA THR A 94 -13.62 -21.34 14.14
C THR A 94 -13.68 -20.78 12.71
N PRO A 95 -14.05 -21.60 11.70
CA PRO A 95 -14.24 -21.12 10.34
C PRO A 95 -15.24 -19.96 10.24
N LEU A 96 -16.32 -20.00 11.04
CA LEU A 96 -17.35 -18.96 11.05
C LEU A 96 -16.81 -17.65 11.63
N THR A 97 -16.00 -17.73 12.70
CA THR A 97 -15.29 -16.57 13.27
C THR A 97 -14.39 -15.91 12.23
N ASN A 98 -13.62 -16.70 11.48
CA ASN A 98 -12.72 -16.18 10.45
C ASN A 98 -13.48 -15.53 9.29
N VAL A 99 -14.57 -16.13 8.82
CA VAL A 99 -15.41 -15.52 7.77
C VAL A 99 -16.03 -14.20 8.26
N ALA A 100 -16.55 -14.16 9.49
CA ALA A 100 -17.08 -12.93 10.08
C ALA A 100 -15.99 -11.85 10.21
N PHE A 101 -14.79 -12.24 10.62
CA PHE A 101 -13.64 -11.34 10.71
C PHE A 101 -13.25 -10.78 9.34
N LEU A 102 -13.21 -11.61 8.30
CA LEU A 102 -12.94 -11.19 6.92
C LEU A 102 -14.03 -10.26 6.38
N ALA A 103 -15.30 -10.56 6.66
CA ALA A 103 -16.42 -9.71 6.27
C ALA A 103 -16.36 -8.33 6.94
N LEU A 104 -16.05 -8.31 8.24
CA LEU A 104 -15.83 -7.07 8.99
C LEU A 104 -14.65 -6.27 8.42
N ALA A 105 -13.55 -6.95 8.09
CA ALA A 105 -12.38 -6.30 7.49
C ALA A 105 -12.69 -5.66 6.14
N SER A 106 -13.45 -6.34 5.28
CA SER A 106 -13.92 -5.77 4.01
C SER A 106 -14.85 -4.57 4.20
N ALA A 107 -15.78 -4.65 5.15
CA ALA A 107 -16.68 -3.54 5.44
C ALA A 107 -15.93 -2.30 5.96
N LEU A 108 -14.96 -2.52 6.86
CA LEU A 108 -14.10 -1.44 7.38
C LEU A 108 -13.17 -0.87 6.31
N ALA A 109 -12.68 -1.71 5.38
CA ALA A 109 -11.87 -1.25 4.25
C ALA A 109 -12.64 -0.28 3.34
N SER A 110 -13.95 -0.47 3.17
CA SER A 110 -14.79 0.47 2.41
C SER A 110 -15.05 1.79 3.13
N LEU A 111 -14.96 1.83 4.47
CA LEU A 111 -15.26 3.03 5.26
C LEU A 111 -14.01 3.87 5.56
N ILE A 112 -12.91 3.21 5.93
CA ILE A 112 -11.68 3.84 6.44
C ILE A 112 -10.53 3.67 5.43
N GLY A 113 -10.73 2.93 4.35
CA GLY A 113 -9.73 2.59 3.34
C GLY A 113 -9.02 1.27 3.62
N THR A 114 -8.59 0.60 2.55
CA THR A 114 -7.94 -0.72 2.57
C THR A 114 -6.67 -0.74 3.44
N THR A 115 -5.85 0.31 3.36
CA THR A 115 -4.63 0.47 4.16
C THR A 115 -4.93 0.51 5.66
N GLY A 116 -5.94 1.29 6.06
CA GLY A 116 -6.30 1.49 7.46
C GLY A 116 -6.90 0.25 8.10
N ALA A 117 -7.87 -0.35 7.42
CA ALA A 117 -8.47 -1.61 7.86
C ALA A 117 -7.43 -2.73 7.95
N SER A 118 -6.51 -2.81 6.98
CA SER A 118 -5.44 -3.80 6.99
C SER A 118 -4.48 -3.62 8.17
N MET A 119 -4.02 -2.39 8.43
CA MET A 119 -3.12 -2.11 9.56
C MET A 119 -3.77 -2.40 10.91
N LEU A 120 -5.06 -2.10 11.06
CA LEU A 120 -5.82 -2.31 12.29
C LEU A 120 -6.06 -3.80 12.58
N LEU A 121 -6.44 -4.58 11.56
CA LEU A 121 -7.00 -5.92 11.74
C LEU A 121 -6.03 -7.07 11.46
N ILE A 122 -4.88 -6.81 10.82
CA ILE A 122 -3.91 -7.87 10.53
C ILE A 122 -3.36 -8.50 11.81
N ARG A 123 -3.06 -7.69 12.84
CA ARG A 123 -2.51 -8.20 14.11
C ARG A 123 -3.52 -9.07 14.86
N PRO A 124 -4.78 -8.63 15.09
CA PRO A 124 -5.78 -9.48 15.72
C PRO A 124 -6.05 -10.77 14.93
N LEU A 125 -6.13 -10.72 13.60
CA LEU A 125 -6.34 -11.90 12.76
C LEU A 125 -5.26 -12.96 12.98
N LEU A 126 -3.99 -12.53 13.00
CA LEU A 126 -2.85 -13.41 13.25
C LEU A 126 -2.83 -13.94 14.69
N GLN A 127 -3.26 -13.14 15.67
CA GLN A 127 -3.33 -13.56 17.07
C GLN A 127 -4.43 -14.60 17.30
N THR A 128 -5.65 -14.35 16.81
CA THR A 128 -6.79 -15.28 16.89
C THR A 128 -6.47 -16.63 16.26
N ASN A 129 -5.73 -16.65 15.15
CA ASN A 129 -5.39 -17.89 14.47
C ASN A 129 -4.06 -18.53 14.92
N ARG A 130 -3.39 -17.99 15.95
CA ARG A 130 -2.03 -18.42 16.35
C ARG A 130 -1.93 -19.90 16.75
N GLU A 131 -3.02 -20.47 17.26
CA GLU A 131 -3.09 -21.87 17.72
C GLU A 131 -3.39 -22.87 16.59
N ARG A 132 -3.66 -22.40 15.36
CA ARG A 132 -4.00 -23.24 14.22
C ARG A 132 -2.76 -23.61 13.41
N THR A 133 -2.72 -24.84 12.90
CA THR A 133 -1.64 -25.32 12.01
C THR A 133 -1.71 -24.70 10.61
N HIS A 134 -2.93 -24.46 10.10
CA HIS A 134 -3.17 -23.90 8.77
C HIS A 134 -3.75 -22.49 8.87
N VAL A 135 -2.89 -21.47 8.77
CA VAL A 135 -3.28 -20.04 8.87
C VAL A 135 -3.11 -19.24 7.58
N ARG A 136 -2.32 -19.78 6.63
CA ARG A 136 -1.93 -19.07 5.41
C ARG A 136 -3.13 -18.67 4.55
N HIS A 137 -4.13 -19.54 4.43
CA HIS A 137 -5.32 -19.27 3.62
C HIS A 137 -6.10 -18.06 4.16
N THR A 138 -6.30 -17.95 5.48
CA THR A 138 -6.99 -16.81 6.10
C THR A 138 -6.28 -15.49 5.82
N VAL A 139 -4.95 -15.47 5.89
CA VAL A 139 -4.14 -14.27 5.57
C VAL A 139 -4.24 -13.91 4.08
N ILE A 140 -4.21 -14.90 3.18
CA ILE A 140 -4.35 -14.67 1.74
C ILE A 140 -5.75 -14.10 1.42
N PHE A 141 -6.81 -14.67 1.99
CA PHE A 141 -8.17 -14.15 1.82
C PHE A 141 -8.32 -12.75 2.41
N PHE A 142 -7.68 -12.47 3.55
CA PHE A 142 -7.65 -11.12 4.11
C PHE A 142 -6.99 -10.11 3.15
N ILE A 143 -5.87 -10.46 2.52
CA ILE A 143 -5.19 -9.60 1.56
C ILE A 143 -6.08 -9.32 0.35
N PHE A 144 -6.77 -10.33 -0.19
CA PHE A 144 -7.66 -10.12 -1.32
C PHE A 144 -8.89 -9.29 -0.95
N LEU A 145 -9.56 -9.64 0.14
CA LEU A 145 -10.83 -9.05 0.52
C LEU A 145 -10.68 -7.68 1.19
N ALA A 146 -9.76 -7.52 2.14
CA ALA A 146 -9.60 -6.27 2.88
C ALA A 146 -8.56 -5.32 2.24
N SER A 147 -7.45 -5.86 1.71
CA SER A 147 -6.34 -5.02 1.24
C SER A 147 -6.43 -4.63 -0.24
N ASN A 148 -7.17 -5.38 -1.08
CA ASN A 148 -7.30 -5.08 -2.51
C ASN A 148 -8.72 -4.68 -2.90
N ILE A 149 -9.70 -5.55 -2.65
CA ILE A 149 -11.08 -5.37 -3.16
C ILE A 149 -11.96 -4.62 -2.14
N GLY A 150 -11.50 -4.50 -0.89
CA GLY A 150 -12.29 -4.02 0.24
C GLY A 150 -12.78 -2.59 0.11
N GLY A 151 -12.13 -1.74 -0.70
CA GLY A 151 -12.61 -0.39 -1.00
C GLY A 151 -13.84 -0.35 -1.92
N MET A 152 -14.09 -1.43 -2.68
CA MET A 152 -15.06 -1.42 -3.78
C MET A 152 -16.54 -1.51 -3.34
N LEU A 153 -16.86 -1.73 -2.06
CA LEU A 153 -18.27 -1.85 -1.63
C LEU A 153 -18.96 -0.49 -1.50
N THR A 154 -18.20 0.60 -1.40
CA THR A 154 -18.75 1.96 -1.34
C THR A 154 -17.91 2.94 -2.18
N PRO A 155 -18.50 4.03 -2.69
CA PRO A 155 -17.74 5.05 -3.43
C PRO A 155 -16.76 5.87 -2.57
N LEU A 156 -16.70 5.61 -1.25
CA LEU A 156 -15.81 6.28 -0.30
C LEU A 156 -14.46 5.57 -0.13
N GLY A 157 -14.37 4.29 -0.52
CA GLY A 157 -13.24 3.39 -0.25
C GLY A 157 -12.35 3.09 -1.45
#